data_AF-A0A1V6CND5-F1
#
_entry.id   AF-A0A1V6CND5-F1
#
_cell.length_a   1.000
_cell.length_b   1.000
_cell.length_c   1.000
_cell.angle_alpha   90.00
_cell.angle_beta   90.00
_cell.angle_gamma   90.00
#
_symmetry.space_group_name_H-M   'P 1'
#
loop_
_entity.id
_entity.type
_entity.pdbx_description
1 polymer ?
#
loop_
_entity_poly.entity_id
_entity_poly.type
_entity_poly.pdbx_seq_one_letter_code
_entity_poly.pdbx_strand_id
1 'polypeptide(L)'
;MAKKQTKDLIRKPDFLLQFIENAYIFIQENLRGFIIGAVIFVLAVASVYGYAVYARKQEEKSQTTLFQGIKSFEEYSQGGKQESLTNAENVFQTLIKEKKGKAYKIARLYLATIYTVQGKSDDAKMLYQQVIKDSSGTILQTLAEQALQGLEKK
;
A
#
# COMPACT_ATOMS: atom_id res chain seq x y z
N MET A 1 -16.27 -46.94 -4.02
CA MET A 1 -16.27 -45.84 -3.02
C MET A 1 -17.23 -44.67 -3.33
N ALA A 2 -17.79 -44.56 -4.55
CA ALA A 2 -18.70 -43.46 -4.91
C ALA A 2 -20.09 -43.48 -4.23
N LYS A 3 -20.61 -44.66 -3.82
CA LYS A 3 -21.96 -44.81 -3.22
C LYS A 3 -22.09 -44.30 -1.78
N LYS A 4 -20.97 -44.16 -1.04
CA LYS A 4 -20.96 -43.66 0.35
C LYS A 4 -21.07 -42.12 0.38
N GLN A 5 -20.37 -41.43 -0.52
CA GLN A 5 -20.39 -39.96 -0.61
C GLN A 5 -21.74 -39.39 -1.06
N THR A 6 -22.49 -40.11 -1.91
CA THR A 6 -23.85 -39.70 -2.31
C THR A 6 -24.85 -39.82 -1.16
N LYS A 7 -24.68 -40.80 -0.27
CA LYS A 7 -25.59 -41.03 0.87
C LYS A 7 -25.41 -40.00 2.00
N ASP A 8 -24.19 -39.52 2.21
CA ASP A 8 -23.88 -38.44 3.16
C ASP A 8 -24.32 -37.05 2.66
N LEU A 9 -24.40 -36.83 1.34
CA LEU A 9 -24.96 -35.61 0.76
C LEU A 9 -26.50 -35.54 0.89
N ILE A 10 -27.18 -36.69 0.84
CA ILE A 10 -28.65 -36.79 0.96
C ILE A 10 -29.13 -36.71 2.42
N ARG A 11 -28.25 -36.92 3.42
CA ARG A 11 -28.56 -36.77 4.86
C ARG A 11 -28.30 -35.36 5.42
N LYS A 12 -27.66 -34.48 4.64
CA LYS A 12 -27.43 -33.07 4.98
C LYS A 12 -28.55 -32.06 4.68
N PRO A 13 -29.70 -32.37 4.02
CA PRO A 13 -30.78 -31.38 3.92
C PRO A 13 -31.38 -31.09 5.29
N ASP A 14 -31.47 -32.10 6.18
CA ASP A 14 -32.05 -31.92 7.52
C ASP A 14 -31.25 -30.95 8.38
N PHE A 15 -29.92 -30.93 8.24
CA PHE A 15 -29.07 -29.96 8.93
C PHE A 15 -29.31 -28.55 8.41
N LEU A 16 -29.36 -28.35 7.09
CA LEU A 16 -29.65 -27.03 6.52
C LEU A 16 -31.05 -26.55 6.90
N LEU A 17 -32.04 -27.45 6.87
CA LEU A 17 -33.42 -27.15 7.26
C LEU A 17 -33.53 -26.81 8.74
N GLN A 18 -32.90 -27.57 9.64
CA GLN A 18 -32.86 -27.25 11.07
C GLN A 18 -32.17 -25.93 11.37
N PHE A 19 -31.09 -25.60 10.66
CA PHE A 19 -30.42 -24.31 10.81
C PHE A 19 -31.32 -23.16 10.34
N ILE A 20 -32.02 -23.33 9.22
CA ILE A 20 -32.95 -22.32 8.70
C ILE A 20 -34.14 -22.14 9.63
N GLU A 21 -34.71 -23.23 10.15
CA GLU A 21 -35.86 -23.20 11.07
C GLU A 21 -35.49 -22.52 12.40
N ASN A 22 -34.36 -22.90 12.99
CA ASN A 22 -33.86 -22.25 14.20
C ASN A 22 -33.52 -20.77 13.97
N ALA A 23 -32.95 -20.42 12.81
CA ALA A 23 -32.70 -19.02 12.46
C ALA A 23 -34.01 -18.24 12.28
N TYR A 24 -35.03 -18.84 11.68
CA TYR A 24 -36.33 -18.22 11.45
C TYR A 24 -37.05 -17.91 12.78
N ILE A 25 -37.10 -18.89 13.70
CA ILE A 25 -37.69 -18.71 15.03
C ILE A 25 -36.93 -17.63 15.81
N PHE A 26 -35.60 -17.68 15.79
CA PHE A 26 -34.77 -16.68 16.47
C PHE A 26 -35.00 -15.27 15.94
N ILE A 27 -35.11 -15.11 14.62
CA ILE A 27 -35.40 -13.81 13.99
C ILE A 27 -36.78 -13.32 14.42
N GLN A 28 -37.81 -14.16 14.40
CA GLN A 28 -39.16 -13.74 14.83
C GLN A 28 -39.22 -13.33 16.30
N GLU A 29 -38.63 -14.12 17.20
CA GLU A 29 -38.65 -13.84 18.64
C GLU A 29 -37.82 -12.59 19.00
N ASN A 30 -36.71 -12.36 18.31
CA ASN A 30 -35.74 -11.30 18.63
C ASN A 30 -35.58 -10.25 17.52
N LEU A 31 -36.66 -9.99 16.77
CA LEU A 31 -36.68 -9.13 15.57
C LEU A 31 -36.02 -7.76 15.78
N ARG A 32 -36.29 -7.10 16.92
CA ARG A 32 -35.68 -5.79 17.25
C ARG A 32 -34.16 -5.88 17.46
N GLY A 33 -33.69 -6.89 18.18
CA GLY A 33 -32.26 -7.11 18.43
C GLY A 33 -31.51 -7.53 17.16
N PHE A 34 -32.14 -8.36 16.33
CA PHE A 34 -31.61 -8.78 15.04
C PHE A 34 -31.45 -7.60 14.08
N ILE A 35 -32.45 -6.71 13.99
CA ILE A 35 -32.38 -5.50 13.16
C ILE A 35 -31.23 -4.60 13.61
N ILE A 36 -31.07 -4.36 14.92
CA ILE A 36 -29.97 -3.55 15.45
C ILE A 36 -28.61 -4.19 15.10
N GLY A 37 -28.47 -5.50 15.29
CA GLY A 37 -27.26 -6.24 14.91
C GLY A 37 -26.96 -6.17 13.42
N ALA A 38 -27.98 -6.29 12.57
CA ALA A 38 -27.85 -6.17 11.12
C ALA A 38 -27.41 -4.76 10.71
N VAL A 39 -27.95 -3.70 11.33
CA VAL A 39 -27.52 -2.32 11.07
C VAL A 39 -26.05 -2.11 11.46
N ILE A 40 -25.64 -2.58 12.64
CA ILE A 40 -24.23 -2.51 13.08
C ILE A 40 -23.33 -3.26 12.12
N PHE A 41 -23.74 -4.44 11.67
CA PHE A 41 -23.00 -5.24 10.70
C PHE A 41 -22.84 -4.49 9.37
N VAL A 42 -23.91 -3.90 8.84
CA VAL A 42 -23.87 -3.11 7.60
C VAL A 42 -22.94 -1.90 7.75
N LEU A 43 -22.99 -1.20 8.89
CA LEU A 43 -22.09 -0.06 9.17
C LEU A 43 -20.62 -0.48 9.26
N ALA A 44 -20.34 -1.64 9.87
CA ALA A 44 -18.99 -2.18 9.94
C ALA A 44 -18.46 -2.55 8.54
N VAL A 45 -19.27 -3.22 7.72
CA VAL A 45 -18.92 -3.57 6.34
C VAL A 45 -18.71 -2.31 5.49
N ALA A 46 -19.59 -1.32 5.59
CA ALA A 46 -19.46 -0.05 4.88
C ALA A 46 -18.17 0.70 5.29
N SER A 47 -17.82 0.66 6.58
CA SER A 47 -16.60 1.29 7.10
C SER A 47 -15.33 0.60 6.57
N VAL A 48 -15.30 -0.74 6.55
CA VAL A 48 -14.19 -1.51 5.98
C VAL A 48 -14.06 -1.27 4.48
N TYR A 49 -15.17 -1.30 3.74
CA TYR A 49 -15.17 -1.06 2.30
C TYR A 49 -14.75 0.37 1.96
N GLY A 50 -15.28 1.36 2.69
CA GLY A 50 -14.90 2.77 2.54
C GLY A 50 -13.40 2.99 2.77
N TYR A 51 -12.83 2.37 3.81
CA TYR A 51 -11.38 2.43 4.05
C TYR A 51 -10.58 1.78 2.92
N ALA A 52 -11.01 0.60 2.43
CA ALA A 52 -10.33 -0.10 1.35
C ALA A 52 -10.31 0.72 0.04
N VAL A 53 -11.44 1.34 -0.32
CA VAL A 53 -11.54 2.20 -1.52
C VAL A 53 -10.68 3.45 -1.36
N TYR A 54 -10.73 4.10 -0.19
CA TYR A 54 -9.90 5.27 0.09
C TYR A 54 -8.40 4.96 0.00
N ALA A 55 -7.96 3.84 0.59
CA ALA A 55 -6.57 3.40 0.55
C ALA A 55 -6.10 3.11 -0.89
N ARG A 56 -6.93 2.47 -1.72
CA ARG A 56 -6.62 2.21 -3.14
C ARG A 56 -6.46 3.49 -3.94
N LYS A 57 -7.40 4.43 -3.78
CA LYS A 57 -7.36 5.72 -4.49
C LYS A 57 -6.14 6.55 -4.12
N GLN A 58 -5.70 6.45 -2.86
CA GLN A 58 -4.48 7.10 -2.41
C GLN A 58 -3.24 6.47 -3.06
N GLU A 59 -3.14 5.13 -3.08
CA GLU A 59 -1.99 4.43 -3.70
C GLU A 59 -1.87 4.74 -5.20
N GLU A 60 -2.99 4.79 -5.94
CA GLU A 60 -3.01 5.15 -7.36
C GLU A 60 -2.48 6.57 -7.62
N LYS A 61 -2.89 7.53 -6.78
CA LYS A 61 -2.39 8.89 -6.83
C LYS A 61 -0.88 8.92 -6.57
N SER A 62 -0.42 8.24 -5.53
CA SER A 62 1.01 8.19 -5.18
C SER A 62 1.86 7.56 -6.29
N GLN A 63 1.35 6.52 -6.97
CA GLN A 63 2.05 5.90 -8.11
C GLN A 63 2.12 6.85 -9.31
N THR A 64 1.03 7.55 -9.63
CA THR A 64 1.01 8.52 -10.73
C THR A 64 1.97 9.67 -10.47
N THR A 65 1.97 10.20 -9.24
CA THR A 65 2.91 11.24 -8.81
C THR A 65 4.35 10.73 -8.83
N LEU A 66 4.60 9.48 -8.41
CA LEU A 66 5.94 8.88 -8.50
C LEU A 66 6.44 8.83 -9.94
N PHE A 67 5.59 8.38 -10.87
CA PHE A 67 5.95 8.32 -12.28
C PHE A 67 6.30 9.69 -12.85
N GLN A 68 5.56 10.74 -12.49
CA GLN A 68 5.87 12.12 -12.87
C GLN A 68 7.26 12.55 -12.37
N GLY A 69 7.59 12.25 -11.11
CA GLY A 69 8.89 12.60 -10.54
C GLY A 69 10.05 11.87 -11.22
N ILE A 70 9.87 10.57 -11.51
CA ILE A 70 10.86 9.77 -12.24
C ILE A 70 11.07 10.33 -13.64
N LYS A 71 9.99 10.66 -14.37
CA LYS A 71 10.07 11.26 -15.70
C LYS A 71 10.85 12.58 -15.69
N SER A 72 10.55 13.48 -14.75
CA SER A 72 11.30 14.73 -14.62
C SER A 72 12.78 14.50 -14.27
N PHE A 73 13.09 13.52 -13.43
CA PHE A 73 14.48 13.19 -13.12
C PHE A 73 15.22 12.58 -14.32
N GLU A 74 14.53 11.79 -15.14
CA GLU A 74 15.07 11.24 -16.38
C GLU A 74 15.34 12.33 -17.41
N GLU A 75 14.42 13.28 -17.58
CA GLU A 75 14.61 14.46 -18.43
C GLU A 75 15.84 15.28 -18.02
N TYR A 76 16.06 15.44 -16.71
CA TYR A 76 17.31 16.04 -16.21
C TYR A 76 18.53 15.18 -16.55
N SER A 77 18.46 13.87 -16.34
CA SER A 77 19.59 12.97 -16.57
C SER A 77 20.01 12.91 -18.04
N GLN A 78 19.06 13.09 -18.97
CA GLN A 78 19.32 13.09 -20.41
C GLN A 78 19.69 14.49 -20.94
N GLY A 79 19.02 15.54 -20.45
CA GLY A 79 19.09 16.89 -21.03
C GLY A 79 19.76 17.95 -20.17
N GLY A 80 20.17 17.62 -18.94
CA GLY A 80 20.80 18.55 -18.00
C GLY A 80 19.92 19.71 -17.54
N LYS A 81 18.60 19.66 -17.79
CA LYS A 81 17.67 20.76 -17.49
C LYS A 81 17.45 20.90 -16.00
N GLN A 82 18.00 21.95 -15.39
CA GLN A 82 17.87 22.20 -13.96
C GLN A 82 16.41 22.33 -13.49
N GLU A 83 15.53 22.88 -14.33
CA GLU A 83 14.09 22.95 -14.05
C GLU A 83 13.48 21.56 -13.84
N SER A 84 13.85 20.57 -14.66
CA SER A 84 13.40 19.18 -14.52
C SER A 84 13.91 18.55 -13.22
N LEU A 85 15.12 18.89 -12.78
CA LEU A 85 15.66 18.42 -11.49
C LEU A 85 14.88 18.99 -10.30
N THR A 86 14.59 20.29 -10.33
CA THR A 86 13.78 20.95 -9.29
C THR A 86 12.36 20.41 -9.25
N ASN A 87 11.76 20.15 -10.42
CA ASN A 87 10.44 19.53 -10.51
C ASN A 87 10.45 18.12 -9.90
N ALA A 88 11.44 17.30 -10.22
CA ALA A 88 11.61 15.98 -9.63
C ALA A 88 11.77 16.05 -8.10
N GLU A 89 12.61 16.97 -7.60
CA GLU A 89 12.81 17.19 -6.17
C GLU A 89 11.48 17.49 -5.46
N ASN A 90 10.70 18.46 -5.98
CA ASN A 90 9.40 18.84 -5.41
C ASN A 90 8.40 17.70 -5.40
N VAL A 91 8.35 16.92 -6.49
CA VAL A 91 7.46 15.77 -6.61
C VAL A 91 7.84 14.70 -5.58
N PHE A 92 9.12 14.36 -5.48
CA PHE A 92 9.55 13.35 -4.51
C PHE A 92 9.34 13.84 -3.09
N GLN A 93 9.68 15.09 -2.74
CA GLN A 93 9.39 15.68 -1.43
C GLN A 93 7.90 15.57 -1.05
N THR A 94 7.00 15.77 -2.01
CA THR A 94 5.55 15.62 -1.79
C THR A 94 5.18 14.17 -1.43
N LEU A 95 5.75 13.19 -2.13
CA LEU A 95 5.54 11.76 -1.83
C LEU A 95 6.11 11.36 -0.47
N ILE A 96 7.24 11.95 -0.04
CA ILE A 96 7.83 11.59 1.26
C ILE A 96 6.93 12.05 2.41
N LYS A 97 6.17 13.14 2.24
CA LYS A 97 5.21 13.64 3.24
C LYS A 97 4.08 12.66 3.50
N GLU A 98 3.75 11.78 2.56
CA GLU A 98 2.70 10.77 2.74
C GLU A 98 3.10 9.67 3.75
N LYS A 99 4.41 9.46 3.95
CA LYS A 99 5.00 8.54 4.95
C LYS A 99 4.51 7.08 4.89
N LYS A 100 3.91 6.66 3.77
CA LYS A 100 3.35 5.32 3.59
C LYS A 100 3.34 4.88 2.13
N GLY A 101 3.21 3.57 1.93
CA GLY A 101 3.13 2.96 0.60
C GLY A 101 4.50 2.74 -0.05
N LYS A 102 4.49 2.08 -1.21
CA LYS A 102 5.72 1.77 -1.95
C LYS A 102 6.31 3.02 -2.61
N ALA A 103 5.45 3.91 -3.09
CA ALA A 103 5.84 5.16 -3.73
C ALA A 103 6.72 6.03 -2.82
N TYR A 104 6.37 6.13 -1.53
CA TYR A 104 7.17 6.81 -0.52
C TYR A 104 8.62 6.30 -0.44
N LYS A 105 8.81 4.97 -0.40
CA LYS A 105 10.15 4.37 -0.26
C LYS A 105 11.00 4.62 -1.50
N ILE A 106 10.39 4.49 -2.68
CA ILE A 106 11.06 4.76 -3.96
C ILE A 106 11.40 6.25 -4.07
N ALA A 107 10.45 7.14 -3.78
CA ALA A 107 10.65 8.58 -3.79
C ALA A 107 11.80 9.02 -2.88
N ARG A 108 11.95 8.40 -1.70
CA ARG A 108 13.06 8.68 -0.80
C ARG A 108 14.42 8.31 -1.41
N LEU A 109 14.53 7.16 -2.07
CA LEU A 109 15.75 6.76 -2.76
C LEU A 109 16.10 7.76 -3.88
N TYR A 110 15.12 8.14 -4.69
CA TYR A 110 15.34 9.13 -5.76
C TYR A 110 15.71 10.52 -5.21
N LEU A 111 15.09 10.98 -4.12
CA LEU A 111 15.44 12.25 -3.52
C LEU A 111 16.89 12.25 -2.98
N ALA A 112 17.32 11.15 -2.37
CA ALA A 112 18.71 10.98 -1.94
C ALA A 112 19.69 11.07 -3.12
N THR A 113 19.32 10.49 -4.26
CA THR A 113 20.09 10.60 -5.51
C THR A 113 20.13 12.04 -6.04
N ILE A 114 19.00 12.75 -6.01
CA ILE A 114 18.96 14.18 -6.37
C ILE A 114 19.88 14.99 -5.47
N TYR A 115 19.84 14.76 -4.16
CA TYR A 115 20.72 15.46 -3.20
C TYR A 115 22.19 15.16 -3.44
N THR A 116 22.53 13.93 -3.82
CA THR A 116 23.89 13.57 -4.24
C THR A 116 24.34 14.37 -5.46
N VAL A 117 23.48 14.48 -6.48
CA VAL A 117 23.74 15.27 -7.69
C VAL A 117 23.89 16.76 -7.38
N GLN A 118 23.10 17.27 -6.43
CA GLN A 118 23.15 18.67 -5.99
C GLN A 118 24.33 18.96 -5.03
N GLY A 119 25.14 17.97 -4.65
CA GLY A 119 26.24 18.14 -3.70
C GLY A 119 25.80 18.24 -2.23
N LYS A 120 24.52 17.97 -1.93
CA LYS A 120 23.97 17.91 -0.57
C LYS A 120 24.25 16.54 0.07
N SER A 121 25.53 16.24 0.28
CA SER A 121 26.00 14.90 0.68
C SER A 121 25.46 14.43 2.03
N ASP A 122 25.34 15.33 3.01
CA ASP A 122 24.82 14.98 4.35
C ASP A 122 23.34 14.61 4.30
N ASP A 123 22.53 15.38 3.59
CA ASP A 123 21.10 15.10 3.39
C ASP A 123 20.91 13.79 2.62
N ALA A 124 21.71 13.56 1.57
CA ALA A 124 21.70 12.33 0.81
C ALA A 124 22.02 11.12 1.69
N LYS A 125 23.09 11.20 2.50
CA LYS A 125 23.50 10.14 3.43
C LYS A 125 22.40 9.80 4.42
N MET A 126 21.76 10.81 5.02
CA MET A 126 20.63 10.61 5.92
C MET A 126 19.48 9.84 5.24
N LEU A 127 19.10 10.25 4.03
CA LEU A 127 18.02 9.60 3.30
C LEU A 127 18.37 8.16 2.87
N TYR A 128 19.59 7.90 2.39
CA TYR A 128 20.02 6.55 2.06
C TYR A 128 19.99 5.63 3.28
N GLN A 129 20.48 6.09 4.43
CA GLN A 129 20.42 5.32 5.68
C GLN A 129 18.98 5.01 6.11
N GLN A 130 18.04 5.94 5.92
CA GLN A 130 16.63 5.68 6.16
C GLN A 130 16.06 4.63 5.19
N VAL A 131 16.45 4.66 3.91
CA VAL A 131 16.02 3.62 2.93
C VAL A 131 16.53 2.25 3.33
N ILE A 132 17.79 2.13 3.77
CA ILE A 132 18.40 0.89 4.24
C ILE A 132 17.61 0.32 5.43
N LYS A 133 17.30 1.18 6.42
CA LYS A 133 16.53 0.79 7.62
C LYS A 133 15.10 0.34 7.27
N ASP A 134 14.41 1.09 6.40
CA ASP A 134 12.98 0.89 6.12
C ASP A 134 12.70 -0.17 5.03
N SER A 135 13.74 -0.64 4.33
CA SER A 135 13.62 -1.50 3.13
C SER A 135 14.53 -2.73 3.16
N SER A 136 14.84 -3.23 4.37
CA SER A 136 15.70 -4.41 4.57
C SER A 136 15.26 -5.62 3.73
N GLY A 137 16.22 -6.28 3.08
CA GLY A 137 16.01 -7.43 2.21
C GLY A 137 15.45 -7.11 0.82
N THR A 138 15.38 -5.83 0.42
CA THR A 138 14.85 -5.41 -0.89
C THR A 138 15.92 -4.78 -1.76
N ILE A 139 15.65 -4.70 -3.07
CA ILE A 139 16.53 -4.00 -4.02
C ILE A 139 16.81 -2.54 -3.63
N LEU A 140 15.87 -1.87 -2.95
CA LEU A 140 16.06 -0.48 -2.51
C LEU A 140 17.17 -0.36 -1.46
N GLN A 141 17.33 -1.36 -0.59
CA GLN A 141 18.44 -1.41 0.35
C GLN A 141 19.76 -1.53 -0.42
N THR A 142 19.87 -2.49 -1.33
CA THR A 142 21.10 -2.73 -2.11
C THR A 142 21.50 -1.48 -2.89
N LEU A 143 20.55 -0.81 -3.54
CA LEU A 143 20.81 0.44 -4.28
C LEU A 143 21.26 1.56 -3.35
N ALA A 144 20.64 1.71 -2.17
CA ALA A 144 21.03 2.71 -1.19
C ALA A 144 22.42 2.44 -0.58
N GLU A 145 22.76 1.17 -0.30
CA GLU A 145 24.09 0.77 0.19
C GLU A 145 25.17 1.06 -0.85
N GLN A 146 24.93 0.71 -2.11
CA GLN A 146 25.86 0.99 -3.21
C GLN A 146 26.08 2.51 -3.38
N ALA A 147 25.00 3.29 -3.35
CA ALA A 147 25.10 4.75 -3.45
C ALA A 147 25.87 5.36 -2.26
N LEU A 148 25.62 4.86 -1.04
CA LEU A 148 26.30 5.32 0.16
C LEU A 148 27.79 5.00 0.14
N GLN A 149 28.19 3.81 -0.30
CA GLN A 149 29.60 3.46 -0.49
C GLN A 149 30.27 4.34 -1.55
N GLY A 150 29.54 4.73 -2.60
CA GLY A 150 30.04 5.67 -3.62
C GLY A 150 30.28 7.08 -3.07
N LEU A 151 29.47 7.53 -2.12
CA LEU A 151 29.63 8.81 -1.43
C LEU A 151 30.86 8.83 -0.51
N GLU A 152 31.15 7.74 0.19
CA GLU A 152 32.26 7.66 1.15
C GLU A 152 33.65 7.52 0.50
N LYS A 153 33.68 7.19 -0.79
CA LYS A 153 34.92 7.04 -1.58
C LYS A 153 35.33 8.30 -2.35
N LYS A 154 34.50 9.35 -2.36
CA LYS A 154 34.79 10.65 -2.98
C LYS A 154 35.32 11.63 -1.95
#